data_AF-A0A1E5SV87-F1
#
_entry.id   AF-A0A1E5SV87-F1
#
_cell.length_a   1.000
_cell.length_b   1.000
_cell.length_c   1.000
_cell.angle_alpha   90.00
_cell.angle_beta   90.00
_cell.angle_gamma   90.00
#
_symmetry.space_group_name_H-M   'P 1'
#
loop_
_entity.id
_entity.type
_entity.pdbx_description
1 polymer ?
#
loop_
_entity_poly.entity_id
_entity_poly.type
_entity_poly.pdbx_seq_one_letter_code
_entity_poly.pdbx_strand_id
1 'polypeptide(L)'
;MIHELVGHIENIKGYFLEDKRIINFVAYRPGNTDLEMIGEKVAFLSQNTQVKPESHDSICEAIMRLGIDQIISKGNPSLVTNIAKEISEKEQMTDFASKYCAAHWPYHYPLFNNHSVKVLGTICGTSHGLTDYETYCRQMHRLKSAYKMHALNFFEVSKLFWIYQHHLTDSLNLINDCYEQRDSNGPDDLHVSFKYSGIGSKII
;
A
#
# COMPACT_ATOMS: atom_id res chain seq x y z
N MET A 1 20.30 4.71 -2.51
CA MET A 1 19.60 3.41 -2.48
C MET A 1 18.09 3.54 -2.74
N ILE A 2 17.17 3.76 -1.76
CA ILE A 2 15.72 3.84 -2.08
C ILE A 2 15.36 5.01 -3.02
N HIS A 3 15.95 6.20 -2.86
CA HIS A 3 15.72 7.31 -3.80
C HIS A 3 16.13 6.98 -5.25
N GLU A 4 17.14 6.13 -5.46
CA GLU A 4 17.53 5.67 -6.81
C GLU A 4 16.53 4.64 -7.35
N LEU A 5 15.98 3.79 -6.49
CA LEU A 5 14.88 2.88 -6.86
C LEU A 5 13.65 3.68 -7.26
N VAL A 6 13.29 4.73 -6.51
CA VAL A 6 12.18 5.64 -6.84
C VAL A 6 12.40 6.31 -8.20
N GLY A 7 13.58 6.87 -8.44
CA GLY A 7 13.91 7.45 -9.75
C GLY A 7 13.89 6.43 -10.89
N HIS A 8 14.30 5.18 -10.64
CA HIS A 8 14.22 4.12 -11.64
C HIS A 8 12.76 3.75 -11.95
N ILE A 9 11.92 3.63 -10.92
CA ILE A 9 10.49 3.31 -11.04
C ILE A 9 9.75 4.31 -11.92
N GLU A 10 9.98 5.60 -11.72
CA GLU A 10 9.34 6.67 -12.52
C GLU A 10 9.69 6.58 -14.01
N ASN A 11 10.83 5.98 -14.34
CA ASN A 11 11.31 5.79 -15.70
C ASN A 11 10.81 4.50 -16.38
N ILE A 12 10.12 3.61 -15.65
CA ILE A 12 9.55 2.38 -16.26
C ILE A 12 8.29 2.77 -17.03
N LYS A 13 8.47 3.01 -18.34
CA LYS A 13 7.40 3.45 -19.24
C LYS A 13 6.23 2.47 -19.23
N GLY A 14 5.03 2.99 -18.99
CA GLY A 14 3.80 2.22 -19.06
C GLY A 14 3.41 1.48 -17.78
N TYR A 15 4.33 1.32 -16.84
CA TYR A 15 4.16 0.42 -15.69
C TYR A 15 3.08 0.87 -14.69
N PHE A 16 2.84 2.18 -14.62
CA PHE A 16 1.81 2.81 -13.76
C PHE A 16 0.56 3.23 -14.51
N LEU A 17 0.40 2.85 -15.79
CA LEU A 17 -0.71 3.37 -16.59
C LEU A 17 -2.08 2.95 -16.05
N GLU A 18 -2.22 1.71 -15.60
CA GLU A 18 -3.47 1.22 -15.02
C GLU A 18 -3.80 1.93 -13.70
N ASP A 19 -2.82 2.00 -12.78
CA ASP A 19 -2.99 2.66 -11.49
C ASP A 19 -3.34 4.15 -11.67
N LYS A 20 -2.66 4.84 -12.58
CA LYS A 20 -2.97 6.24 -12.93
C LYS A 20 -4.35 6.37 -13.55
N ARG A 21 -4.79 5.44 -14.41
CA ARG A 21 -6.15 5.45 -14.98
C ARG A 21 -7.21 5.28 -13.90
N ILE A 22 -7.00 4.36 -12.95
CA ILE A 22 -7.89 4.14 -11.81
C ILE A 22 -8.00 5.41 -10.96
N ILE A 23 -6.87 5.95 -10.52
CA ILE A 23 -6.83 7.15 -9.68
C ILE A 23 -7.50 8.33 -10.41
N ASN A 24 -7.18 8.55 -11.69
CA ASN A 24 -7.76 9.64 -12.47
C ASN A 24 -9.26 9.45 -12.72
N PHE A 25 -9.71 8.21 -12.95
CA PHE A 25 -11.13 7.90 -13.12
C PHE A 25 -11.92 8.26 -11.86
N VAL A 26 -11.43 7.84 -10.69
CA VAL A 26 -12.07 8.18 -9.40
C VAL A 26 -11.98 9.66 -9.10
N ALA A 27 -10.85 10.32 -9.40
CA ALA A 27 -10.69 11.76 -9.21
C ALA A 27 -11.66 12.59 -10.08
N TYR A 28 -11.99 12.12 -11.28
CA TYR A 28 -12.97 12.77 -12.16
C TYR A 28 -14.43 12.61 -11.66
N ARG A 29 -14.70 11.55 -10.89
CA ARG A 29 -16.03 11.24 -10.32
C ARG A 29 -15.90 10.92 -8.84
N PRO A 30 -15.58 11.88 -7.96
CA PRO A 30 -15.14 11.59 -6.59
C PRO A 30 -16.26 11.19 -5.62
N GLY A 31 -17.53 11.51 -5.93
CA GLY A 31 -18.66 11.30 -5.00
C GLY A 31 -19.16 9.87 -4.94
N ASN A 32 -19.69 9.45 -3.80
CA ASN A 32 -20.26 8.12 -3.58
C ASN A 32 -21.72 8.20 -3.14
N THR A 33 -22.49 9.06 -3.82
CA THR A 33 -23.91 9.35 -3.51
C THR A 33 -24.88 8.77 -4.54
N ASP A 34 -24.37 8.11 -5.57
CA ASP A 34 -25.14 7.61 -6.70
C ASP A 34 -24.69 6.18 -7.04
N LEU A 35 -25.64 5.25 -7.14
CA LEU A 35 -25.36 3.83 -7.35
C LEU A 35 -24.70 3.57 -8.70
N GLU A 36 -25.08 4.30 -9.75
CA GLU A 36 -24.47 4.14 -11.08
C GLU A 36 -22.98 4.52 -11.03
N MET A 37 -22.66 5.69 -10.46
CA MET A 37 -21.28 6.13 -10.28
C MET A 37 -20.47 5.21 -9.37
N ILE A 38 -21.05 4.71 -8.28
CA ILE A 38 -20.39 3.72 -7.42
C ILE A 38 -20.15 2.43 -8.21
N GLY A 39 -21.14 1.97 -8.96
CA GLY A 39 -21.09 0.77 -9.79
C GLY A 39 -19.98 0.80 -10.82
N GLU A 40 -19.79 1.92 -11.52
CA GLU A 40 -18.69 2.08 -12.46
C GLU A 40 -17.31 1.95 -11.76
N LYS A 41 -17.15 2.55 -10.57
CA LYS A 41 -15.91 2.44 -9.79
C LYS A 41 -15.67 1.01 -9.32
N VAL A 42 -16.71 0.36 -8.78
CA VAL A 42 -16.65 -1.03 -8.33
C VAL A 42 -16.24 -1.92 -9.49
N ALA A 43 -16.90 -1.80 -10.64
CA ALA A 43 -16.60 -2.57 -11.84
C ALA A 43 -15.19 -2.33 -12.38
N PHE A 44 -14.67 -1.11 -12.30
CA PHE A 44 -13.32 -0.83 -12.75
C PHE A 44 -12.26 -1.35 -11.76
N LEU A 45 -12.50 -1.19 -10.46
CA LEU A 45 -11.57 -1.62 -9.42
C LEU A 45 -11.53 -3.13 -9.24
N SER A 46 -12.62 -3.84 -9.54
CA SER A 46 -12.74 -5.28 -9.34
C SER A 46 -12.01 -6.13 -10.37
N GLN A 47 -11.62 -5.57 -11.53
CA GLN A 47 -11.03 -6.27 -12.69
C GLN A 47 -9.76 -7.10 -12.36
N ASN A 48 -9.13 -6.86 -11.22
CA ASN A 48 -7.93 -7.56 -10.75
C ASN A 48 -8.02 -7.92 -9.25
N THR A 49 -9.22 -8.21 -8.75
CA THR A 49 -9.47 -8.58 -7.35
C THR A 49 -10.20 -9.91 -7.27
N GLN A 50 -10.39 -10.42 -6.05
CA GLN A 50 -11.21 -11.61 -5.80
C GLN A 50 -12.73 -11.31 -5.76
N VAL A 51 -13.13 -10.05 -6.00
CA VAL A 51 -14.54 -9.66 -6.04
C VAL A 51 -15.22 -10.32 -7.23
N LYS A 52 -16.28 -11.07 -6.95
CA LYS A 52 -17.07 -11.73 -7.99
C LYS A 52 -18.14 -10.77 -8.54
N PRO A 53 -18.49 -10.87 -9.84
CA PRO A 53 -19.49 -10.00 -10.45
C PRO A 53 -20.83 -10.00 -9.72
N GLU A 54 -21.29 -11.14 -9.21
CA GLU A 54 -22.54 -11.26 -8.45
C GLU A 54 -22.55 -10.47 -7.13
N SER A 55 -21.38 -10.08 -6.62
CA SER A 55 -21.25 -9.27 -5.41
C SER A 55 -21.22 -7.77 -5.69
N HIS A 56 -21.27 -7.33 -6.96
CA HIS A 56 -21.12 -5.91 -7.29
C HIS A 56 -22.26 -5.06 -6.71
N ASP A 57 -23.51 -5.49 -6.84
CA ASP A 57 -24.67 -4.74 -6.36
C ASP A 57 -24.62 -4.55 -4.83
N SER A 58 -24.31 -5.62 -4.09
CA SER A 58 -24.18 -5.55 -2.63
C SER A 58 -23.05 -4.63 -2.19
N ILE A 59 -21.92 -4.61 -2.92
CA ILE A 59 -20.83 -3.67 -2.68
C ILE A 59 -21.28 -2.23 -2.90
N CYS A 60 -22.02 -1.96 -3.98
CA CYS A 60 -22.50 -0.61 -4.28
C CYS A 60 -23.45 -0.09 -3.21
N GLU A 61 -24.40 -0.93 -2.79
CA GLU A 61 -25.34 -0.62 -1.72
C GLU A 61 -24.63 -0.38 -0.38
N ALA A 62 -23.63 -1.21 -0.04
CA ALA A 62 -22.83 -1.04 1.17
C ALA A 62 -22.10 0.31 1.18
N ILE A 63 -21.43 0.68 0.08
CA ILE A 63 -20.73 1.96 -0.05
C ILE A 63 -21.71 3.15 0.06
N MET A 64 -22.85 3.08 -0.63
CA MET A 64 -23.86 4.14 -0.59
C MET A 64 -24.43 4.32 0.82
N ARG A 65 -24.75 3.22 1.52
CA ARG A 65 -25.27 3.24 2.90
C ARG A 65 -24.30 3.84 3.89
N LEU A 66 -23.00 3.56 3.74
CA LEU A 66 -21.96 4.08 4.63
C LEU A 66 -21.71 5.59 4.48
N GLY A 67 -22.12 6.21 3.38
CA GLY A 67 -22.00 7.67 3.19
C GLY A 67 -20.56 8.18 3.34
N ILE A 68 -19.62 7.57 2.61
CA ILE A 68 -18.18 7.61 2.94
C ILE A 68 -17.43 8.90 2.56
N ASP A 69 -18.03 9.79 1.78
CA ASP A 69 -17.34 10.95 1.16
C ASP A 69 -16.63 11.87 2.16
N GLN A 70 -17.23 12.10 3.33
CA GLN A 70 -16.60 12.92 4.38
C GLN A 70 -15.54 12.17 5.19
N ILE A 71 -15.61 10.84 5.21
CA ILE A 71 -14.71 9.99 6.02
C ILE A 71 -13.45 9.65 5.23
N ILE A 72 -13.61 9.35 3.93
CA ILE A 72 -12.52 8.92 3.05
C ILE A 72 -11.45 10.01 2.88
N SER A 73 -11.86 11.28 2.83
CA SER A 73 -10.94 12.42 2.75
C SER A 73 -10.12 12.66 4.02
N LYS A 74 -10.53 12.08 5.15
CA LYS A 74 -9.79 12.17 6.43
C LYS A 74 -8.70 11.12 6.57
N GLY A 75 -8.59 10.17 5.63
CA GLY A 75 -7.59 9.10 5.70
C GLY A 75 -7.77 8.15 6.89
N ASN A 76 -8.98 8.03 7.42
CA ASN A 76 -9.26 7.19 8.58
C ASN A 76 -9.20 5.69 8.20
N PRO A 77 -8.26 4.89 8.75
CA PRO A 77 -8.11 3.47 8.42
C PRO A 77 -9.32 2.60 8.76
N SER A 78 -10.13 2.97 9.76
CA SER A 78 -11.31 2.19 10.15
C SER A 78 -12.37 2.14 9.04
N LEU A 79 -12.35 3.10 8.11
CA LEU A 79 -13.23 3.10 6.94
C LEU A 79 -13.08 1.82 6.10
N VAL A 80 -11.84 1.36 5.89
CA VAL A 80 -11.57 0.14 5.11
C VAL A 80 -12.19 -1.07 5.81
N THR A 81 -12.02 -1.17 7.12
CA THR A 81 -12.63 -2.23 7.94
C THR A 81 -14.16 -2.17 7.88
N ASN A 82 -14.75 -0.98 7.93
CA ASN A 82 -16.20 -0.80 7.87
C ASN A 82 -16.77 -1.20 6.50
N ILE A 83 -16.15 -0.76 5.41
CA ILE A 83 -16.54 -1.16 4.04
C ILE A 83 -16.43 -2.68 3.89
N ALA A 84 -15.31 -3.28 4.31
CA ALA A 84 -15.11 -4.72 4.19
C ALA A 84 -16.21 -5.52 4.93
N LYS A 85 -16.57 -5.09 6.15
CA LYS A 85 -17.62 -5.74 6.96
C LYS A 85 -19.01 -5.59 6.35
N GLU A 86 -19.37 -4.40 5.84
CA GLU A 86 -20.68 -4.17 5.21
C GLU A 86 -20.86 -4.98 3.93
N ILE A 87 -19.78 -5.27 3.19
CA ILE A 87 -19.82 -6.11 2.00
C ILE A 87 -20.01 -7.58 2.39
N SER A 88 -19.18 -8.10 3.31
CA SER A 88 -19.23 -9.49 3.73
C SER A 88 -18.55 -9.70 5.07
N GLU A 89 -19.24 -10.40 5.98
CA GLU A 89 -18.65 -10.86 7.25
C GLU A 89 -17.78 -12.12 7.08
N LYS A 90 -17.94 -12.86 5.97
CA LYS A 90 -17.30 -14.16 5.74
C LYS A 90 -16.10 -14.09 4.79
N GLU A 91 -16.10 -13.15 3.86
CA GLU A 91 -15.07 -13.03 2.82
C GLU A 91 -14.08 -11.91 3.16
N GLN A 92 -12.79 -12.10 2.82
CA GLN A 92 -11.75 -11.10 3.04
C GLN A 92 -11.89 -9.95 2.01
N MET A 93 -12.80 -9.01 2.27
CA MET A 93 -13.04 -7.84 1.42
C MET A 93 -12.10 -6.65 1.70
N THR A 94 -11.18 -6.81 2.65
CA THR A 94 -10.20 -5.77 3.02
C THR A 94 -9.34 -5.34 1.84
N ASP A 95 -8.97 -6.27 0.93
CA ASP A 95 -8.20 -5.93 -0.27
C ASP A 95 -8.96 -4.95 -1.16
N PHE A 96 -10.17 -5.32 -1.56
CA PHE A 96 -11.04 -4.45 -2.34
C PHE A 96 -11.31 -3.11 -1.63
N ALA A 97 -11.71 -3.16 -0.36
CA ALA A 97 -12.03 -1.95 0.42
C ALA A 97 -10.82 -1.00 0.53
N SER A 98 -9.62 -1.55 0.72
CA SER A 98 -8.39 -0.76 0.78
C SER A 98 -8.05 -0.15 -0.57
N LYS A 99 -8.23 -0.88 -1.68
CA LYS A 99 -8.02 -0.40 -3.04
C LYS A 99 -9.02 0.69 -3.41
N TYR A 100 -10.28 0.52 -3.02
CA TYR A 100 -11.33 1.53 -3.20
C TYR A 100 -10.96 2.82 -2.46
N CYS A 101 -10.59 2.73 -1.18
CA CYS A 101 -10.17 3.89 -0.41
C CYS A 101 -8.91 4.56 -0.97
N ALA A 102 -7.94 3.76 -1.43
CA ALA A 102 -6.73 4.26 -2.06
C ALA A 102 -7.00 4.95 -3.41
N ALA A 103 -7.96 4.48 -4.21
CA ALA A 103 -8.32 5.14 -5.46
C ALA A 103 -8.88 6.55 -5.23
N HIS A 104 -9.63 6.75 -4.14
CA HIS A 104 -10.12 8.06 -3.72
C HIS A 104 -9.03 8.92 -3.07
N TRP A 105 -8.19 8.33 -2.20
CA TRP A 105 -7.19 9.07 -1.42
C TRP A 105 -5.83 8.35 -1.41
N PRO A 106 -5.07 8.40 -2.54
CA PRO A 106 -3.94 7.49 -2.81
C PRO A 106 -2.76 7.59 -1.86
N TYR A 107 -2.62 8.71 -1.16
CA TYR A 107 -1.50 8.96 -0.24
C TYR A 107 -1.77 8.49 1.19
N HIS A 108 -3.01 8.09 1.51
CA HIS A 108 -3.43 7.82 2.89
C HIS A 108 -3.80 6.36 3.16
N TYR A 109 -4.30 5.65 2.15
CA TYR A 109 -4.74 4.26 2.28
C TYR A 109 -3.76 3.28 1.62
N PRO A 110 -3.01 2.50 2.40
CA PRO A 110 -2.18 1.41 1.88
C PRO A 110 -3.04 0.30 1.25
N LEU A 111 -2.55 -0.27 0.15
CA LEU A 111 -3.19 -1.42 -0.51
C LEU A 111 -2.94 -2.69 0.31
N PHE A 112 -4.00 -3.28 0.85
CA PHE A 112 -3.94 -4.48 1.68
C PHE A 112 -4.11 -5.73 0.81
N ASN A 113 -3.04 -6.47 0.55
CA ASN A 113 -3.14 -7.74 -0.14
C ASN A 113 -2.11 -8.74 0.41
N ASN A 114 -2.27 -10.00 0.04
CA ASN A 114 -1.38 -11.06 0.53
C ASN A 114 0.11 -10.80 0.24
N HIS A 115 0.43 -10.12 -0.87
CA HIS A 115 1.82 -9.80 -1.21
C HIS A 115 2.36 -8.68 -0.33
N SER A 116 1.65 -7.56 -0.23
CA SER A 116 2.09 -6.41 0.55
C SER A 116 2.18 -6.71 2.04
N VAL A 117 1.25 -7.51 2.57
CA VAL A 117 1.29 -8.01 3.95
C VAL A 117 2.52 -8.89 4.20
N LYS A 118 2.87 -9.79 3.27
CA LYS A 118 4.06 -10.65 3.40
C LYS A 118 5.35 -9.85 3.36
N VAL A 119 5.47 -8.93 2.40
CA VAL A 119 6.64 -8.05 2.29
C VAL A 119 6.78 -7.24 3.56
N LEU A 120 5.75 -6.49 3.97
CA LEU A 120 5.81 -5.68 5.18
C LEU A 120 6.08 -6.52 6.44
N GLY A 121 5.47 -7.69 6.56
CA GLY A 121 5.71 -8.59 7.70
C GLY A 121 7.17 -9.06 7.79
N THR A 122 7.79 -9.35 6.64
CA THR A 122 9.22 -9.69 6.56
C THR A 122 10.07 -8.50 6.98
N ILE A 123 9.74 -7.30 6.49
CA ILE A 123 10.45 -6.06 6.82
C ILE A 123 10.37 -5.74 8.32
N CYS A 124 9.18 -5.88 8.91
CA CYS A 124 8.94 -5.56 10.31
C CYS A 124 9.40 -6.67 11.27
N GLY A 125 9.91 -7.80 10.79
CA GLY A 125 10.26 -8.95 11.62
C GLY A 125 9.05 -9.59 12.32
N THR A 126 7.82 -9.30 11.85
CA THR A 126 6.59 -9.82 12.45
C THR A 126 6.12 -11.02 11.63
N SER A 127 6.43 -12.23 12.11
CA SER A 127 6.00 -13.48 11.45
C SER A 127 4.48 -13.67 11.42
N HIS A 128 3.71 -12.98 12.30
CA HIS A 128 2.28 -13.24 12.51
C HIS A 128 1.39 -11.98 12.70
N GLY A 129 1.83 -10.78 12.33
CA GLY A 129 1.32 -9.53 12.96
C GLY A 129 0.47 -8.53 12.16
N LEU A 130 0.03 -8.84 10.94
CA LEU A 130 -0.64 -7.83 10.07
C LEU A 130 -2.03 -8.27 9.60
N THR A 131 -2.79 -8.95 10.47
CA THR A 131 -4.14 -9.45 10.13
C THR A 131 -5.21 -8.35 10.15
N ASP A 132 -5.01 -7.28 10.94
CA ASP A 132 -5.91 -6.13 10.96
C ASP A 132 -5.37 -4.98 10.10
N TYR A 133 -6.29 -4.31 9.39
CA TYR A 133 -5.93 -3.24 8.46
C TYR A 133 -5.34 -2.01 9.16
N GLU A 134 -5.74 -1.71 10.40
CA GLU A 134 -5.29 -0.51 11.12
C GLU A 134 -3.80 -0.64 11.50
N THR A 135 -3.41 -1.81 12.01
CA THR A 135 -2.00 -2.14 12.28
C THR A 135 -1.20 -2.16 10.99
N TYR A 136 -1.70 -2.82 9.94
CA TYR A 136 -1.07 -2.77 8.61
C TYR A 136 -0.85 -1.34 8.13
N CYS A 137 -1.88 -0.51 8.22
CA CYS A 137 -1.84 0.87 7.75
C CYS A 137 -0.78 1.69 8.49
N ARG A 138 -0.78 1.59 9.82
CA ARG A 138 0.23 2.22 10.68
C ARG A 138 1.65 1.79 10.35
N GLN A 139 1.90 0.49 10.16
CA GLN A 139 3.24 0.01 9.80
C GLN A 139 3.65 0.50 8.41
N MET A 140 2.70 0.57 7.47
CA MET A 140 3.00 1.08 6.14
C MET A 140 3.41 2.56 6.13
N HIS A 141 2.71 3.39 6.90
CA HIS A 141 3.07 4.79 7.07
C HIS A 141 4.43 4.96 7.75
N ARG A 142 4.73 4.14 8.77
CA ARG A 142 6.06 4.11 9.42
C ARG A 142 7.16 3.76 8.42
N LEU A 143 6.94 2.74 7.59
CA LEU A 143 7.87 2.39 6.53
C LEU A 143 8.10 3.56 5.57
N LYS A 144 7.02 4.19 5.06
CA LYS A 144 7.15 5.35 4.16
C LYS A 144 7.97 6.46 4.80
N SER A 145 7.77 6.72 6.09
CA SER A 145 8.53 7.71 6.83
C SER A 145 10.00 7.34 6.99
N ALA A 146 10.29 6.10 7.41
CA ALA A 146 11.66 5.62 7.64
C ALA A 146 12.51 5.69 6.36
N TYR A 147 11.90 5.42 5.21
CA TYR A 147 12.57 5.39 3.91
C TYR A 147 12.34 6.63 3.05
N LYS A 148 11.76 7.70 3.61
CA LYS A 148 11.51 8.98 2.92
C LYS A 148 10.71 8.84 1.62
N MET A 149 9.75 7.91 1.59
CA MET A 149 8.87 7.62 0.45
C MET A 149 7.59 8.47 0.45
N HIS A 150 7.62 9.68 1.04
CA HIS A 150 6.44 10.53 1.19
C HIS A 150 5.83 10.98 -0.14
N ALA A 151 6.67 11.13 -1.18
CA ALA A 151 6.23 11.52 -2.53
C ALA A 151 5.46 10.42 -3.27
N LEU A 152 5.61 9.16 -2.86
CA LEU A 152 4.92 8.04 -3.48
C LEU A 152 3.51 7.90 -2.93
N ASN A 153 2.54 7.62 -3.78
CA ASN A 153 1.24 7.12 -3.36
C ASN A 153 1.30 5.61 -3.06
N PHE A 154 0.23 5.04 -2.51
CA PHE A 154 0.25 3.63 -2.10
C PHE A 154 0.12 2.61 -3.24
N PHE A 155 -0.34 3.02 -4.43
CA PHE A 155 -0.19 2.18 -5.63
C PHE A 155 1.30 2.07 -6.00
N GLU A 156 2.02 3.18 -5.98
CA GLU A 156 3.47 3.22 -6.26
C GLU A 156 4.28 2.43 -5.25
N VAL A 157 3.96 2.54 -3.95
CA VAL A 157 4.59 1.72 -2.90
C VAL A 157 4.32 0.22 -3.12
N SER A 158 3.08 -0.16 -3.47
CA SER A 158 2.75 -1.56 -3.75
C SER A 158 3.53 -2.10 -4.95
N LYS A 159 3.75 -1.29 -5.98
CA LYS A 159 4.57 -1.66 -7.15
C LYS A 159 6.06 -1.74 -6.81
N LEU A 160 6.55 -0.82 -5.98
CA LEU A 160 7.91 -0.87 -5.46
C LEU A 160 8.17 -2.18 -4.71
N PHE A 161 7.23 -2.60 -3.86
CA PHE A 161 7.28 -3.91 -3.20
C PHE A 161 7.38 -5.05 -4.21
N TRP A 162 6.59 -5.01 -5.28
CA TRP A 162 6.58 -6.06 -6.28
C TRP A 162 7.90 -6.15 -7.06
N ILE A 163 8.47 -5.01 -7.48
CA ILE A 163 9.72 -4.98 -8.25
C ILE A 163 10.94 -5.28 -7.35
N TYR A 164 10.97 -4.69 -6.15
CA TYR A 164 12.17 -4.64 -5.32
C TYR A 164 12.07 -5.44 -4.03
N GLN A 165 11.16 -6.43 -3.92
CA GLN A 165 11.00 -7.23 -2.70
C GLN A 165 12.34 -7.75 -2.16
N HIS A 166 13.20 -8.31 -3.02
CA HIS A 166 14.49 -8.87 -2.62
C HIS A 166 15.45 -7.79 -2.11
N HIS A 167 15.59 -6.69 -2.85
CA HIS A 167 16.42 -5.57 -2.43
C HIS A 167 15.94 -4.95 -1.12
N LEU A 168 14.63 -4.87 -0.91
CA LEU A 168 14.04 -4.39 0.32
C LEU A 168 14.38 -5.34 1.47
N THR A 169 14.08 -6.63 1.33
CA THR A 169 14.34 -7.63 2.38
C THR A 169 15.83 -7.78 2.70
N ASP A 170 16.71 -7.70 1.71
CA ASP A 170 18.16 -7.85 1.89
C ASP A 170 18.79 -6.61 2.51
N SER A 171 18.37 -5.41 2.09
CA SER A 171 18.81 -4.14 2.71
C SER A 171 18.38 -4.05 4.18
N LEU A 172 17.35 -4.81 4.57
CA LEU A 172 16.78 -4.83 5.91
C LEU A 172 17.46 -5.83 6.85
N ASN A 173 17.94 -6.96 6.35
CA ASN A 173 18.83 -7.84 7.13
C ASN A 173 20.10 -7.07 7.54
N LEU A 174 20.67 -6.27 6.63
CA LEU A 174 21.83 -5.42 6.93
C LEU A 174 21.55 -4.33 7.98
N ILE A 175 20.34 -3.78 8.04
CA ILE A 175 19.98 -2.77 9.05
C ILE A 175 19.73 -3.43 10.40
N ASN A 176 19.03 -4.57 10.44
CA ASN A 176 18.76 -5.29 11.69
C ASN A 176 20.04 -5.88 12.30
N ASP A 177 20.96 -6.42 11.49
CA ASP A 177 22.29 -6.86 11.95
C ASP A 177 23.08 -5.68 12.56
N CYS A 178 22.93 -4.47 12.00
CA CYS A 178 23.55 -3.26 12.54
C CYS A 178 22.87 -2.73 13.82
N TYR A 179 21.64 -3.15 14.14
CA TYR A 179 20.94 -2.79 15.38
C TYR A 179 21.18 -3.84 16.47
N GLU A 180 21.19 -5.14 16.14
CA GLU A 180 21.50 -6.21 17.11
C GLU A 180 22.97 -6.14 17.60
N GLN A 181 23.89 -5.63 16.78
CA GLN A 181 25.26 -5.33 17.21
C GLN A 181 25.40 -4.03 18.05
N ARG A 182 24.36 -3.20 18.16
CA ARG A 182 24.36 -1.97 18.97
C ARG A 182 23.81 -2.15 20.38
N ASP A 183 22.89 -3.08 20.60
CA ASP A 183 22.42 -3.39 21.96
C ASP A 183 23.50 -4.02 22.85
N SER A 184 24.66 -4.36 22.27
CA SER A 184 25.86 -4.80 22.99
C SER A 184 26.91 -3.69 23.23
N ASN A 185 26.77 -2.48 22.67
CA ASN A 185 27.71 -1.38 22.86
C ASN A 185 26.98 -0.03 22.95
N GLY A 186 27.00 0.58 24.14
CA GLY A 186 26.24 1.79 24.53
C GLY A 186 26.45 3.06 23.71
N PRO A 187 25.75 4.16 24.07
CA PRO A 187 25.46 5.24 23.14
C PRO A 187 26.60 6.26 23.07
N ASP A 188 27.11 6.52 21.87
CA ASP A 188 27.76 7.79 21.55
C ASP A 188 27.61 8.14 20.05
N ASP A 189 27.59 9.45 19.83
CA ASP A 189 27.22 10.29 18.69
C ASP A 189 27.31 9.78 17.23
N LEU A 190 26.30 10.25 16.48
CA LEU A 190 25.99 9.96 15.09
C LEU A 190 26.97 10.57 14.08
N HIS A 191 27.71 9.71 13.38
CA HIS A 191 28.10 9.91 11.98
C HIS A 191 28.20 8.55 11.27
N VAL A 192 27.11 8.11 10.62
CA VAL A 192 27.16 6.91 9.77
C VAL A 192 27.61 7.33 8.36
N SER A 193 28.90 7.15 8.07
CA SER A 193 29.42 7.18 6.70
C SER A 193 29.22 5.80 6.05
N PHE A 194 28.40 5.72 5.01
CA PHE A 194 28.25 4.51 4.20
C PHE A 194 29.52 4.29 3.36
N LYS A 195 30.32 3.27 3.66
CA LYS A 195 31.34 2.76 2.71
C LYS A 195 30.69 1.70 1.83
N TYR A 196 30.43 2.06 0.58
CA TYR A 196 29.99 1.13 -0.46
C TYR A 196 31.20 0.37 -1.00
N SER A 197 31.29 -0.95 -0.77
CA SER A 197 32.16 -1.82 -1.56
C SER A 197 31.42 -2.18 -2.84
N GLY A 198 31.80 -1.54 -3.94
CA GLY A 198 31.16 -1.70 -5.23
C GLY A 198 31.09 -3.15 -5.70
N ILE A 199 29.89 -3.61 -6.01
CA ILE A 199 29.68 -4.78 -6.87
C ILE A 199 29.18 -4.25 -8.20
N GLY A 200 30.01 -4.52 -9.22
CA GLY A 200 29.98 -3.88 -10.52
C GLY A 200 28.70 -4.09 -11.32
N SER A 201 28.44 -3.09 -12.14
CA SER A 201 27.52 -3.11 -13.27
C SER A 201 27.76 -4.35 -14.14
N LYS A 202 26.71 -5.16 -14.33
CA LYS A 202 26.52 -5.90 -15.58
C LYS A 202 25.06 -5.77 -16.01
N ILE A 203 24.87 -4.77 -16.87
CA ILE A 203 23.75 -4.65 -17.80
C ILE A 203 23.99 -5.70 -18.89
N ILE A 204 23.04 -6.62 -19.09
CA ILE A 204 22.68 -7.16 -20.41
C ILE A 204 21.16 -7.27 -20.41
#